data_AF-A0A7L4TIY1-F1
#
_entry.id   AF-A0A7L4TIY1-F1
#
_cell.length_a   1.000
_cell.length_b   1.000
_cell.length_c   1.000
_cell.angle_alpha   90.00
_cell.angle_beta   90.00
_cell.angle_gamma   90.00
#
_symmetry.space_group_name_H-M   'P 1'
#
loop_
_entity.id
_entity.type
_entity.pdbx_description
1 polymer ?
#
loop_
_entity_poly.entity_id
_entity_poly.type
_entity_poly.pdbx_seq_one_letter_code
_entity_poly.pdbx_strand_id
1 'polypeptide(L)'
;NFVIIAVTMLGMGFPASIVFGKVIPGAAVAVMAGNLYYAYMAKRLAVKENRTDVTALSYGISTPVMFVFLFGVLAPANALTGDPELAWKIAVAAAFLSGLIEAVVSLSGNWVRDHLPRAAMLGALA
;
A
#
# COMPACT_ATOMS: atom_id res chain seq x y z
N ASN A 1 -8.23 -3.22 -7.49
CA ASN A 1 -7.07 -2.29 -7.33
C ASN A 1 -6.10 -2.35 -8.49
N PHE A 2 -5.52 -3.50 -8.85
CA PHE A 2 -4.63 -3.61 -10.03
C PHE A 2 -5.23 -3.05 -11.33
N VAL A 3 -6.50 -3.40 -11.64
CA VAL A 3 -7.19 -2.87 -12.83
C VAL A 3 -7.32 -1.35 -12.79
N ILE A 4 -7.66 -0.78 -11.63
CA ILE A 4 -7.80 0.67 -11.46
C ILE A 4 -6.44 1.34 -11.71
N ILE A 5 -5.36 0.84 -11.09
CA ILE A 5 -4.00 1.36 -11.31
C ILE A 5 -3.65 1.32 -12.80
N ALA A 6 -3.87 0.18 -13.47
CA ALA A 6 -3.52 0.03 -14.87
C ALA A 6 -4.32 0.97 -15.77
N VAL A 7 -5.65 1.00 -15.65
CA VAL A 7 -6.52 1.83 -16.49
C VAL A 7 -6.26 3.32 -16.24
N THR A 8 -6.08 3.73 -14.98
CA THR A 8 -5.79 5.12 -14.64
C THR A 8 -4.44 5.56 -15.21
N MET A 9 -3.38 4.75 -15.07
CA MET A 9 -2.07 5.10 -15.62
C MET A 9 -2.07 5.15 -17.15
N LEU A 10 -2.74 4.19 -17.81
CA LEU A 10 -2.90 4.21 -19.26
C LEU A 10 -3.70 5.44 -19.72
N GLY A 11 -4.77 5.80 -18.98
CA GLY A 11 -5.55 7.00 -19.24
C GLY A 11 -4.77 8.31 -19.03
N MET A 12 -3.73 8.29 -18.19
CA MET A 12 -2.79 9.40 -18.00
C MET A 12 -1.67 9.46 -19.06
N GLY A 13 -1.68 8.54 -20.04
CA GLY A 13 -0.69 8.49 -21.12
C GLY A 13 0.60 7.74 -20.78
N PHE A 14 0.64 6.96 -19.68
CA PHE A 14 1.81 6.13 -19.39
C PHE A 14 1.93 4.97 -20.40
N PRO A 15 3.15 4.66 -20.87
CA PRO A 15 3.34 3.55 -21.80
C PRO A 15 3.07 2.20 -21.11
N ALA A 16 2.48 1.28 -21.87
CA ALA A 16 2.15 -0.08 -21.40
C ALA A 16 3.39 -0.83 -20.87
N SER A 17 4.59 -0.54 -21.37
CA SER A 17 5.84 -1.11 -20.90
C SER A 17 6.15 -0.75 -19.44
N ILE A 18 5.80 0.45 -18.99
CA ILE A 18 5.97 0.85 -17.58
C ILE A 18 4.85 0.22 -16.74
N VAL A 19 3.59 0.33 -17.19
CA VAL A 19 2.43 -0.15 -16.43
C VAL A 19 2.52 -1.66 -16.20
N PHE A 20 2.60 -2.45 -17.27
CA PHE A 20 2.60 -3.91 -17.19
C PHE A 20 3.99 -4.53 -17.00
N GLY A 21 5.06 -3.80 -17.34
CA GLY A 21 6.43 -4.29 -17.16
C GLY A 21 7.05 -3.96 -15.80
N LYS A 22 6.66 -2.85 -15.18
CA LYS A 22 7.27 -2.37 -13.92
C LYS A 22 6.25 -2.30 -12.78
N VAL A 23 5.15 -1.56 -12.96
CA VAL A 23 4.22 -1.21 -11.87
C VAL A 23 3.42 -2.42 -11.40
N ILE A 24 2.71 -3.09 -12.30
CA ILE A 24 1.84 -4.22 -11.94
C ILE A 24 2.64 -5.41 -11.39
N PRO A 25 3.76 -5.85 -12.02
CA PRO A 25 4.59 -6.90 -11.45
C PRO A 25 5.17 -6.52 -10.09
N GLY A 26 5.66 -5.28 -9.92
CA GLY A 26 6.20 -4.82 -8.64
C GLY A 26 5.15 -4.84 -7.52
N ALA A 27 3.94 -4.35 -7.81
CA ALA A 27 2.83 -4.39 -6.87
C ALA A 27 2.39 -5.84 -6.56
N ALA A 28 2.41 -6.76 -7.53
CA ALA A 28 2.10 -8.17 -7.31
C ALA A 28 3.11 -8.82 -6.36
N VAL A 29 4.41 -8.59 -6.56
CA VAL A 29 5.48 -9.09 -5.68
C VAL A 29 5.32 -8.54 -4.26
N ALA A 30 5.00 -7.24 -4.10
CA ALA A 30 4.76 -6.64 -2.80
C ALA A 30 3.55 -7.28 -2.08
N VAL A 31 2.46 -7.53 -2.80
CA VAL A 31 1.27 -8.19 -2.24
C VAL A 31 1.56 -9.62 -1.82
N MET A 32 2.33 -10.37 -2.63
CA MET A 32 2.75 -11.73 -2.29
C MET A 32 3.61 -11.74 -1.02
N ALA A 33 4.62 -10.86 -0.95
CA ALA A 33 5.49 -10.75 0.22
C ALA A 33 4.70 -10.40 1.50
N GLY A 34 3.76 -9.45 1.41
CA GLY A 34 2.88 -9.07 2.52
C GLY A 34 2.01 -10.24 3.02
N ASN A 35 1.44 -11.02 2.11
CA ASN A 35 0.63 -12.19 2.48
C ASN A 35 1.45 -13.29 3.14
N LEU A 36 2.68 -13.56 2.66
CA LEU A 36 3.60 -14.50 3.31
C LEU A 36 3.96 -14.05 4.72
N TYR A 37 4.20 -12.75 4.91
CA TYR A 37 4.49 -12.18 6.22
C TYR A 37 3.28 -12.28 7.17
N TYR A 38 2.07 -11.99 6.69
CA TYR A 38 0.84 -12.12 7.49
C TYR A 38 0.55 -13.59 7.85
N ALA A 39 0.77 -14.52 6.94
CA ALA A 39 0.67 -15.96 7.23
C ALA A 39 1.66 -16.40 8.31
N TYR A 40 2.90 -15.92 8.25
CA TYR A 40 3.90 -16.16 9.29
C TYR A 40 3.47 -15.58 10.66
N MET A 41 2.97 -14.35 10.67
CA MET A 41 2.47 -13.69 11.90
C MET A 41 1.27 -14.43 12.51
N ALA A 42 0.34 -14.88 11.68
CA ALA A 42 -0.81 -15.68 12.13
C ALA A 42 -0.34 -17.01 12.77
N LYS A 43 0.60 -17.71 12.13
CA LYS A 43 1.19 -18.94 12.71
C LYS A 43 1.90 -18.66 14.04
N ARG A 44 2.68 -17.57 14.12
CA ARG A 44 3.39 -17.19 15.34
C ARG A 44 2.42 -16.90 16.49
N LEU A 45 1.31 -16.22 16.20
CA LEU A 45 0.27 -15.91 17.19
C LEU A 45 -0.49 -17.18 17.62
N ALA A 46 -0.85 -18.06 16.69
CA ALA A 46 -1.51 -19.34 16.98
C ALA A 46 -0.73 -20.20 17.97
N VAL A 47 0.59 -20.32 17.77
CA VAL A 47 1.49 -21.07 18.66
C VAL A 47 1.61 -20.40 20.02
N LYS A 48 1.70 -19.06 20.06
CA LYS A 48 1.82 -18.30 21.31
C LYS A 48 0.58 -18.43 22.19
N GLU A 49 -0.61 -18.34 21.59
CA GLU A 49 -1.90 -18.35 22.30
C GLU A 49 -2.50 -19.77 22.43
N ASN A 50 -1.83 -20.80 21.89
CA ASN A 50 -2.33 -22.18 21.82
C ASN A 50 -3.73 -22.29 21.20
N ARG A 51 -3.95 -21.56 20.10
CA ARG A 51 -5.24 -21.42 19.40
C ARG A 51 -5.17 -21.97 17.98
N THR A 52 -6.26 -22.58 17.52
CA THR A 52 -6.40 -23.15 16.17
C THR A 52 -7.26 -22.29 15.24
N ASP A 53 -7.89 -21.24 15.75
CA ASP A 53 -8.82 -20.34 15.05
C ASP A 53 -8.16 -19.04 14.57
N VAL A 54 -6.82 -18.96 14.58
CA VAL A 54 -6.09 -17.79 14.11
C VAL A 54 -5.97 -17.84 12.58
N THR A 55 -6.46 -16.79 11.92
CA THR A 55 -6.40 -16.63 10.47
C THR A 55 -5.62 -15.38 10.10
N ALA A 56 -4.87 -15.45 8.99
CA ALA A 56 -4.22 -14.27 8.44
C ALA A 56 -5.24 -13.42 7.70
N LEU A 57 -5.22 -12.11 7.95
CA LEU A 57 -5.92 -11.16 7.09
C LEU A 57 -5.26 -11.19 5.70
N SER A 58 -6.04 -11.03 4.63
CA SER A 58 -5.47 -10.90 3.29
C SER A 58 -4.79 -9.54 3.15
N TYR A 59 -3.49 -9.53 2.83
CA TYR A 59 -2.79 -8.30 2.52
C TYR A 59 -3.16 -7.84 1.11
N GLY A 60 -3.54 -6.56 0.99
CA GLY A 60 -3.94 -5.96 -0.27
C GLY A 60 -3.53 -4.49 -0.35
N ILE A 61 -3.68 -3.93 -1.55
CA ILE A 61 -3.42 -2.51 -1.79
C ILE A 61 -4.54 -1.69 -1.15
N SER A 62 -4.22 -0.73 -0.27
CA SER A 62 -5.20 0.17 0.33
C SER A 62 -5.76 1.15 -0.71
N THR A 63 -7.08 1.15 -0.91
CA THR A 63 -7.75 1.97 -1.94
C THR A 63 -7.58 3.48 -1.71
N PRO A 64 -7.76 4.03 -0.48
CA PRO A 64 -7.52 5.45 -0.23
C PRO A 64 -6.07 5.86 -0.53
N VAL A 65 -5.11 5.08 -0.06
CA VAL A 65 -3.67 5.36 -0.28
C VAL A 65 -3.34 5.28 -1.77
N MET A 66 -3.85 4.28 -2.47
CA MET A 66 -3.70 4.15 -3.92
C MET A 66 -4.18 5.42 -4.65
N PHE A 67 -5.32 5.99 -4.28
CA PHE A 67 -5.81 7.22 -4.91
C PHE A 67 -4.93 8.44 -4.60
N VAL A 68 -4.44 8.56 -3.36
CA VAL A 68 -3.50 9.62 -2.98
C VAL A 68 -2.23 9.55 -3.83
N PHE A 69 -1.67 8.36 -4.05
CA PHE A 69 -0.48 8.22 -4.89
C PHE A 69 -0.76 8.42 -6.39
N LEU A 70 -1.87 7.89 -6.92
CA LEU A 70 -2.21 8.05 -8.33
C LEU A 70 -2.50 9.52 -8.69
N PHE A 71 -3.33 10.20 -7.91
CA PHE A 71 -3.79 11.55 -8.25
C PHE A 71 -3.06 12.66 -7.51
N GLY A 72 -2.61 12.42 -6.29
CA GLY A 72 -1.88 13.40 -5.49
C GLY A 72 -0.38 13.46 -5.77
N VAL A 73 0.22 12.38 -6.31
CA VAL A 73 1.67 12.33 -6.58
C VAL A 73 1.96 12.07 -8.05
N LEU A 74 1.46 10.97 -8.60
CA LEU A 74 1.81 10.53 -9.95
C LEU A 74 1.27 11.48 -11.02
N ALA A 75 0.00 11.89 -10.94
CA ALA A 75 -0.60 12.83 -11.88
C ALA A 75 0.12 14.20 -11.93
N PRO A 76 0.37 14.91 -10.82
CA PRO A 76 1.13 16.15 -10.86
C PRO A 76 2.60 15.94 -11.27
N ALA A 77 3.24 14.84 -10.85
CA ALA A 77 4.60 14.53 -11.30
C ALA A 77 4.66 14.36 -12.83
N ASN A 78 3.68 13.68 -13.43
CA ASN A 78 3.58 13.51 -14.88
C ASN A 78 3.36 14.86 -15.59
N ALA A 79 2.47 15.70 -15.06
CA ALA A 79 2.19 17.02 -15.62
C ALA A 79 3.39 17.98 -15.54
N LEU A 80 4.19 17.90 -14.47
CA LEU A 80 5.37 18.76 -14.27
C LEU A 80 6.58 18.30 -15.08
N THR A 81 6.79 16.99 -15.20
CA THR A 81 7.99 16.44 -15.83
C THR A 81 7.81 16.20 -17.33
N GLY A 82 6.60 15.88 -17.79
CA GLY A 82 6.34 15.44 -19.16
C GLY A 82 7.01 14.12 -19.55
N ASP A 83 7.69 13.44 -18.61
CA ASP A 83 8.39 12.19 -18.81
C ASP A 83 7.77 11.10 -17.91
N PRO A 84 7.05 10.12 -18.49
CA PRO A 84 6.45 9.01 -17.74
C PRO A 84 7.46 8.20 -16.92
N GLU A 85 8.72 8.08 -17.37
CA GLU A 85 9.72 7.33 -16.62
C GLU A 85 10.19 8.08 -15.37
N LEU A 86 10.42 9.39 -15.49
CA LEU A 86 10.75 10.22 -14.34
C LEU A 86 9.57 10.33 -13.37
N ALA A 87 8.35 10.51 -13.87
CA ALA A 87 7.14 10.58 -13.05
C ALA A 87 6.92 9.29 -12.24
N TRP A 88 7.11 8.11 -12.86
CA TRP A 88 7.05 6.83 -12.17
C TRP A 88 8.13 6.71 -11.08
N LYS A 89 9.37 7.12 -11.36
CA LYS A 89 10.47 7.11 -10.36
C LYS A 89 10.15 7.99 -9.16
N ILE A 90 9.60 9.20 -9.39
CA ILE A 90 9.16 10.11 -8.33
C ILE A 90 8.07 9.45 -7.48
N ALA A 91 7.06 8.84 -8.11
CA ALA A 91 5.97 8.19 -7.38
C ALA A 91 6.48 6.99 -6.54
N VAL A 92 7.40 6.18 -7.07
CA VAL A 92 8.02 5.08 -6.32
C VAL A 92 8.84 5.60 -5.14
N ALA A 93 9.63 6.67 -5.33
CA ALA A 93 10.39 7.28 -4.25
C ALA A 93 9.47 7.83 -3.15
N ALA A 94 8.39 8.50 -3.52
CA ALA A 94 7.39 8.99 -2.58
C ALA A 94 6.71 7.84 -1.81
N ALA A 95 6.37 6.73 -2.49
CA ALA A 95 5.78 5.56 -1.86
C ALA A 95 6.74 4.91 -0.86
N PHE A 96 8.03 4.82 -1.21
CA PHE A 96 9.06 4.31 -0.31
C PHE A 96 9.23 5.20 0.94
N LEU A 97 9.28 6.52 0.76
CA LEU A 97 9.37 7.47 1.88
C LEU A 97 8.14 7.41 2.78
N SER A 98 6.93 7.30 2.21
CA SER A 98 5.69 7.09 2.99
C SER A 98 5.78 5.82 3.82
N GLY A 99 6.20 4.70 3.22
CA GLY A 99 6.38 3.45 3.95
C GLY A 99 7.39 3.54 5.08
N LEU A 100 8.47 4.31 4.90
CA LEU A 100 9.45 4.55 5.95
C LEU A 100 8.85 5.38 7.10
N ILE A 101 8.10 6.43 6.78
CA ILE A 101 7.39 7.25 7.78
C ILE A 101 6.38 6.38 8.54
N GLU A 102 5.58 5.57 7.84
CA GLU A 102 4.62 4.65 8.45
C GLU A 102 5.32 3.65 9.38
N ALA A 103 6.46 3.10 8.98
CA ALA A 103 7.24 2.20 9.82
C ALA A 103 7.74 2.89 11.10
N VAL A 104 8.23 4.12 11.01
CA VAL A 104 8.66 4.90 12.19
C VAL A 104 7.47 5.23 13.10
N VAL A 105 6.38 5.71 12.52
CA VAL A 105 5.17 6.09 13.27
C VAL A 105 4.51 4.86 13.92
N SER A 106 4.63 3.67 13.32
CA SER A 106 4.08 2.43 13.86
C SER A 106 4.58 2.09 15.26
N LEU A 107 5.76 2.60 15.67
CA LEU A 107 6.28 2.46 17.03
C LEU A 107 5.39 3.11 18.09
N SER A 108 4.67 4.18 17.71
CA SER A 108 3.70 4.87 18.56
C SER A 108 2.30 4.23 18.53
N GLY A 109 2.10 3.18 17.73
CA GLY A 109 0.79 2.60 17.45
C GLY A 109 0.02 2.10 18.67
N ASN A 110 0.70 1.48 19.64
CA ASN A 110 0.05 1.02 20.88
C ASN A 110 -0.41 2.20 21.74
N TRP A 111 0.41 3.25 21.86
CA TRP A 111 0.05 4.45 22.61
C TRP A 111 -1.19 5.13 22.00
N VAL A 112 -1.22 5.25 20.67
CA VAL A 112 -2.36 5.83 19.94
C VAL A 112 -3.63 5.00 20.14
N ARG A 113 -3.54 3.67 20.08
CA ARG A 113 -4.67 2.75 20.33
C ARG A 113 -5.26 2.92 21.72
N ASP A 114 -4.41 3.09 22.73
CA ASP A 114 -4.84 3.16 24.14
C ASP A 114 -5.47 4.52 24.51
N HIS A 115 -5.16 5.59 23.76
CA HIS A 115 -5.66 6.94 24.03
C HIS A 115 -6.78 7.40 23.09
N LEU A 116 -7.00 6.74 21.94
CA LEU A 116 -8.09 7.07 21.03
C LEU A 116 -9.44 6.45 21.48
N PRO A 117 -10.54 7.23 21.44
CA PRO A 117 -11.86 6.68 21.72
C PRO A 117 -12.26 5.64 20.67
N ARG A 118 -12.94 4.56 21.09
CA ARG A 118 -13.36 3.47 20.20
C ARG A 118 -14.15 3.95 18.97
N ALA A 119 -14.95 5.00 19.13
CA ALA A 119 -15.70 5.62 18.03
C ALA A 119 -14.78 6.10 16.90
N ALA A 120 -13.62 6.68 17.23
CA ALA A 120 -12.63 7.11 16.24
C ALA A 120 -11.98 5.93 15.50
N MET A 121 -11.76 4.80 16.19
CA MET A 121 -11.21 3.58 15.57
C MET A 121 -12.21 2.87 14.66
N LEU A 122 -13.51 2.97 14.95
CA LEU A 122 -14.57 2.38 14.13
C LEU A 122 -14.92 3.23 12.90
N GLY A 123 -14.61 4.54 12.90
CA GLY A 123 -14.89 5.43 11.77
C GLY A 123 -14.16 5.07 10.48
N ALA A 124 -13.01 4.39 10.57
CA ALA A 124 -12.28 3.89 9.39
C ALA A 124 -12.89 2.59 8.80
N LEU A 125 -13.82 1.95 9.52
CA LEU A 125 -14.55 0.74 9.10
C LEU A 125 -15.99 1.03 8.66
N ALA A 126 -16.48 2.25 8.90
CA ALA A 126 -17.85 2.69 8.62
C ALA A 126 -18.05 3.13 7.15
#